data_AF-A0A1P9WXY3-F1
#
_entry.id   AF-A0A1P9WXY3-F1
#
_cell.length_a   1.000
_cell.length_b   1.000
_cell.length_c   1.000
_cell.angle_alpha   90.00
_cell.angle_beta   90.00
_cell.angle_gamma   90.00
#
_symmetry.space_group_name_H-M   'P 1'
#
loop_
_entity.id
_entity.type
_entity.pdbx_description
1 polymer ?
#
loop_
_entity_poly.entity_id
_entity_poly.type
_entity_poly.pdbx_seq_one_letter_code
_entity_poly.pdbx_strand_id
1 'polypeptide(L)'
;MATFDEHIKQAQHNLHFLSSINDNTSVQNCIDWQVTVCFYTALHLVNAHLATFSLQYRSHTDAKHALNPQRAASPSKLPEDEYAAYISLQMLSRRSRYLVNEKDGQIGAGQAAYTYDKHLAKAIRHLDRLAQYFQNRYKLSLPIVLMRCAGIKQGELHYLMLR
;
A
#
# COMPACT_ATOMS: atom_id res chain seq x y z
N MET A 1 -18.24 -6.71 11.29
CA MET A 1 -17.33 -6.84 10.13
C MET A 1 -17.28 -5.49 9.47
N ALA A 2 -16.10 -5.01 9.09
CA ALA A 2 -15.97 -3.62 8.67
C ALA A 2 -16.64 -3.40 7.31
N THR A 3 -17.34 -2.27 7.15
CA THR A 3 -18.02 -1.87 5.92
C THR A 3 -17.03 -1.22 4.94
N PHE A 4 -17.52 -0.95 3.72
CA PHE A 4 -16.78 -0.14 2.74
C PHE A 4 -16.32 1.19 3.37
N ASP A 5 -17.24 1.95 3.95
CA ASP A 5 -16.97 3.28 4.50
C ASP A 5 -16.00 3.24 5.69
N GLU A 6 -16.11 2.23 6.55
CA GLU A 6 -15.18 2.06 7.68
C GLU A 6 -13.76 1.78 7.21
N HIS A 7 -13.59 0.99 6.14
CA HIS A 7 -12.30 0.78 5.52
C HIS A 7 -11.76 2.03 4.81
N ILE A 8 -12.60 2.78 4.10
CA ILE A 8 -12.19 4.07 3.50
C ILE A 8 -11.74 5.05 4.58
N LYS A 9 -12.49 5.16 5.68
CA LYS A 9 -12.12 6.01 6.83
C LYS A 9 -10.76 5.62 7.40
N GLN A 10 -10.48 4.33 7.54
CA GLN A 10 -9.18 3.87 8.02
C GLN A 10 -8.05 4.15 7.00
N ALA A 11 -8.31 4.02 5.70
CA ALA A 11 -7.35 4.39 4.66
C ALA A 11 -7.01 5.89 4.69
N GLN A 12 -8.03 6.75 4.84
CA GLN A 12 -7.84 8.20 4.98
C GLN A 12 -7.04 8.55 6.23
N HIS A 13 -7.35 7.91 7.37
CA HIS A 13 -6.58 8.08 8.60
C HIS A 13 -5.10 7.70 8.40
N ASN A 14 -4.83 6.58 7.73
CA ASN A 14 -3.47 6.14 7.45
C ASN A 14 -2.73 7.11 6.50
N LEU A 15 -3.41 7.72 5.52
CA LEU A 15 -2.84 8.76 4.65
C LEU A 15 -2.42 10.01 5.44
N HIS A 16 -3.26 10.46 6.37
CA HIS A 16 -2.90 11.56 7.28
C HIS A 16 -1.71 11.18 8.16
N PHE A 17 -1.72 9.98 8.73
CA PHE A 17 -0.60 9.49 9.54
C PHE A 17 0.69 9.42 8.73
N LEU A 18 0.64 8.92 7.49
CA LEU A 18 1.78 8.87 6.57
C LEU A 18 2.36 10.27 6.32
N SER A 19 1.51 11.26 6.07
CA SER A 19 1.95 12.65 5.90
C SER A 19 2.67 13.16 7.15
N SER A 20 2.09 12.91 8.34
CA SER A 20 2.65 13.38 9.62
C SER A 20 4.01 12.77 9.93
N ILE A 21 4.18 11.46 9.73
CA ILE A 21 5.48 10.79 10.02
C ILE A 21 6.53 11.05 8.95
N ASN A 22 6.12 11.44 7.74
CA ASN A 22 7.05 11.84 6.69
C ASN A 22 7.52 13.30 6.86
N ASP A 23 6.67 14.18 7.40
CA ASP A 23 7.05 15.57 7.66
C ASP A 23 7.94 15.75 8.89
N ASN A 24 7.80 14.84 9.87
CA ASN A 24 8.42 15.03 11.17
C ASN A 24 9.95 14.80 11.14
N THR A 25 10.69 15.90 11.00
CA THR A 25 12.17 15.92 11.06
C THR A 25 12.75 15.56 12.42
N SER A 26 11.93 15.52 13.48
CA SER A 26 12.36 15.11 14.83
C SER A 26 12.27 13.59 15.06
N VAL A 27 11.56 12.87 14.18
CA VAL A 27 11.50 11.42 14.19
C VAL A 27 12.52 10.91 13.19
N GLN A 28 13.61 10.36 13.71
CA GLN A 28 14.74 9.89 12.91
C GLN A 28 14.30 8.82 11.91
N ASN A 29 14.22 9.18 10.62
CA ASN A 29 14.02 8.30 9.45
C ASN A 29 13.25 6.99 9.72
N CYS A 30 11.98 7.07 10.15
CA CYS A 30 11.07 5.92 10.29
C CYS A 30 10.57 5.41 8.92
N ILE A 31 11.50 5.12 8.01
CA ILE A 31 11.24 4.70 6.63
C ILE A 31 10.48 3.37 6.61
N ASP A 32 10.82 2.46 7.52
CA ASP A 32 10.12 1.19 7.75
C ASP A 32 8.64 1.39 8.12
N TRP A 33 8.33 2.34 9.00
CA TRP A 33 6.95 2.70 9.32
C TRP A 33 6.25 3.37 8.15
N GLN A 34 6.91 4.26 7.41
CA GLN A 34 6.33 4.88 6.22
C GLN A 34 5.95 3.83 5.15
N VAL A 35 6.83 2.87 4.88
CA VAL A 35 6.53 1.74 3.98
C VAL A 35 5.39 0.88 4.53
N THR A 36 5.39 0.63 5.84
CA THR A 36 4.33 -0.15 6.50
C THR A 36 2.97 0.54 6.36
N VAL A 37 2.89 1.83 6.62
CA VAL A 37 1.67 2.63 6.50
C VAL A 37 1.19 2.67 5.04
N CYS A 38 2.09 2.73 4.06
CA CYS A 38 1.72 2.62 2.65
C CYS A 38 0.95 1.32 2.37
N PHE A 39 1.45 0.18 2.87
CA PHE A 39 0.77 -1.10 2.71
C PHE A 39 -0.57 -1.14 3.47
N TYR A 40 -0.63 -0.70 4.73
CA TYR A 40 -1.88 -0.73 5.48
C TYR A 40 -2.94 0.20 4.89
N THR A 41 -2.54 1.32 4.27
CA THR A 41 -3.45 2.16 3.48
C THR A 41 -4.02 1.38 2.30
N ALA A 42 -3.15 0.75 1.49
CA ALA A 42 -3.58 -0.08 0.37
C ALA A 42 -4.46 -1.27 0.79
N LEU A 43 -4.13 -1.92 1.91
CA LEU A 43 -4.91 -3.00 2.52
C LEU A 43 -6.35 -2.56 2.80
N HIS A 44 -6.54 -1.36 3.36
CA HIS A 44 -7.87 -0.86 3.64
C HIS A 44 -8.62 -0.46 2.36
N LEU A 45 -7.97 0.12 1.36
CA LEU A 45 -8.60 0.37 0.05
C LEU A 45 -9.06 -0.93 -0.62
N VAL A 46 -8.23 -1.97 -0.56
CA VAL A 46 -8.53 -3.32 -1.07
C VAL A 46 -9.67 -3.98 -0.27
N ASN A 47 -9.66 -3.87 1.05
CA ASN A 47 -10.73 -4.45 1.87
C ASN A 47 -12.05 -3.71 1.68
N ALA A 48 -12.03 -2.39 1.44
CA ALA A 48 -13.21 -1.66 1.00
C ALA A 48 -13.74 -2.23 -0.32
N HIS A 49 -12.87 -2.41 -1.33
CA HIS A 49 -13.25 -3.04 -2.60
C HIS A 49 -13.89 -4.41 -2.41
N LEU A 50 -13.28 -5.29 -1.62
CA LEU A 50 -13.82 -6.63 -1.34
C LEU A 50 -15.17 -6.58 -0.61
N ALA A 51 -15.36 -5.62 0.31
CA ALA A 51 -16.64 -5.43 1.00
C ALA A 51 -17.79 -5.11 0.03
N THR A 52 -17.52 -4.48 -1.13
CA THR A 52 -18.55 -4.25 -2.18
C THR A 52 -19.09 -5.54 -2.81
N PHE A 53 -18.39 -6.66 -2.63
CA PHE A 53 -18.79 -8.00 -3.06
C PHE A 53 -19.21 -8.90 -1.89
N SER A 54 -19.42 -8.31 -0.70
CA SER A 54 -19.66 -9.06 0.55
C SER A 54 -18.53 -10.06 0.90
N LEU A 55 -17.31 -9.81 0.39
CA LEU A 55 -16.13 -10.63 0.67
C LEU A 55 -15.31 -9.98 1.77
N GLN A 56 -14.84 -10.79 2.71
CA GLN A 56 -13.92 -10.34 3.77
C GLN A 56 -12.99 -11.47 4.16
N TYR A 57 -11.69 -11.20 4.02
CA TYR A 57 -10.65 -12.18 4.25
C TYR A 57 -9.81 -11.80 5.46
N ARG A 58 -9.51 -12.80 6.30
CA ARG A 58 -8.61 -12.63 7.45
C ARG A 58 -7.15 -12.85 7.10
N SER A 59 -6.89 -13.61 6.03
CA SER A 59 -5.54 -13.89 5.54
C SER A 59 -5.23 -13.05 4.30
N HIS A 60 -3.98 -12.61 4.20
CA HIS A 60 -3.53 -11.94 2.98
C HIS A 60 -3.48 -12.87 1.77
N THR A 61 -3.34 -14.18 1.99
CA THR A 61 -3.35 -15.20 0.93
C THR A 61 -4.72 -15.28 0.27
N ASP A 62 -5.79 -15.32 1.06
CA ASP A 62 -7.15 -15.39 0.51
C ASP A 62 -7.52 -14.10 -0.23
N ALA A 63 -7.14 -12.93 0.34
CA ALA A 63 -7.30 -11.65 -0.36
C ALA A 63 -6.54 -11.65 -1.68
N LYS A 64 -5.27 -12.12 -1.71
CA LYS A 64 -4.48 -12.25 -2.93
C LYS A 64 -5.16 -13.15 -3.98
N HIS A 65 -5.81 -14.23 -3.56
CA HIS A 65 -6.53 -15.10 -4.47
C HIS A 65 -7.79 -14.43 -5.04
N ALA A 66 -8.55 -13.72 -4.23
CA ALA A 66 -9.75 -13.01 -4.68
C ALA A 66 -9.44 -11.86 -5.63
N LEU A 67 -8.30 -11.18 -5.45
CA LEU A 67 -7.91 -10.03 -6.27
C LEU A 67 -7.21 -10.43 -7.58
N ASN A 68 -6.84 -11.70 -7.75
CA ASN A 68 -5.96 -12.14 -8.84
C ASN A 68 -6.63 -11.97 -10.23
N PRO A 69 -6.04 -11.19 -11.16
CA PRO A 69 -6.58 -10.96 -12.51
C PRO A 69 -6.69 -12.23 -13.36
N GLN A 70 -5.82 -13.23 -13.15
CA GLN A 70 -5.77 -14.47 -13.92
C GLN A 70 -6.89 -15.44 -13.52
N ARG A 71 -7.59 -15.21 -12.41
CA ARG A 71 -8.78 -15.98 -12.05
C ARG A 71 -9.98 -15.43 -12.81
N ALA A 72 -10.28 -16.05 -13.95
CA ALA A 72 -11.35 -15.63 -14.86
C ALA A 72 -12.69 -15.34 -14.15
N ALA A 73 -13.07 -16.17 -13.18
CA ALA A 73 -14.35 -16.10 -12.46
C ALA A 73 -14.35 -15.22 -11.20
N SER A 74 -13.25 -14.52 -10.84
CA SER A 74 -13.27 -13.67 -9.64
C SER A 74 -13.93 -12.31 -9.93
N PRO A 75 -15.09 -12.00 -9.34
CA PRO A 75 -15.77 -10.72 -9.58
C PRO A 75 -15.02 -9.53 -8.94
N SER A 76 -14.21 -9.79 -7.92
CA SER A 76 -13.43 -8.80 -7.18
C SER A 76 -11.98 -8.67 -7.66
N LYS A 77 -11.67 -9.13 -8.88
CA LYS A 77 -10.31 -9.04 -9.40
C LYS A 77 -9.92 -7.59 -9.65
N LEU A 78 -8.65 -7.29 -9.38
CA LEU A 78 -8.04 -6.03 -9.79
C LEU A 78 -7.49 -6.19 -11.22
N PRO A 79 -7.29 -5.08 -11.96
CA PRO A 79 -6.46 -5.12 -13.15
C PRO A 79 -5.01 -5.47 -12.77
N GLU A 80 -4.25 -5.93 -13.77
CA GLU A 80 -2.96 -6.59 -13.56
C GLU A 80 -1.94 -5.73 -12.82
N ASP A 81 -1.83 -4.47 -13.21
CA ASP A 81 -0.86 -3.57 -12.60
C ASP A 81 -1.22 -3.19 -11.17
N GLU A 82 -2.51 -2.97 -10.86
CA GLU A 82 -2.98 -2.68 -9.50
C GLU A 82 -2.79 -3.90 -8.60
N TYR A 83 -3.06 -5.09 -9.13
CA TYR A 83 -2.75 -6.34 -8.45
C TYR A 83 -1.25 -6.42 -8.14
N ALA A 84 -0.39 -6.23 -9.14
CA ALA A 84 1.07 -6.26 -8.97
C ALA A 84 1.57 -5.21 -7.97
N ALA A 85 0.98 -4.01 -7.96
CA ALA A 85 1.28 -2.96 -7.00
C ALA A 85 0.91 -3.36 -5.56
N TYR A 86 -0.27 -3.95 -5.36
CA TYR A 86 -0.71 -4.43 -4.06
C TYR A 86 0.20 -5.54 -3.52
N ILE A 87 0.56 -6.52 -4.35
CA ILE A 87 1.49 -7.59 -3.95
C ILE A 87 2.87 -7.04 -3.62
N SER A 88 3.37 -6.09 -4.41
CA SER A 88 4.66 -5.45 -4.17
C SER A 88 4.68 -4.67 -2.85
N LEU A 89 3.61 -3.94 -2.51
CA LEU A 89 3.45 -3.28 -1.21
C LEU A 89 3.44 -4.26 -0.05
N GLN A 90 2.73 -5.38 -0.19
CA GLN A 90 2.71 -6.43 0.83
C GLN A 90 4.13 -6.94 1.11
N MET A 91 4.91 -7.20 0.05
CA MET A 91 6.29 -7.68 0.19
C MET A 91 7.22 -6.63 0.82
N LEU A 92 7.11 -5.37 0.41
CA LEU A 92 7.87 -4.26 1.00
C LEU A 92 7.55 -4.08 2.49
N SER A 93 6.27 -4.13 2.87
CA SER A 93 5.85 -4.07 4.27
C SER A 93 6.35 -5.26 5.10
N ARG A 94 6.40 -6.47 4.52
CA ARG A 94 6.99 -7.63 5.19
C ARG A 94 8.49 -7.42 5.43
N ARG A 95 9.24 -6.96 4.42
CA ARG A 95 10.65 -6.58 4.58
C ARG A 95 10.83 -5.61 5.74
N SER A 96 10.04 -4.53 5.76
CA SER A 96 10.17 -3.49 6.78
C SER A 96 9.92 -3.97 8.20
N ARG A 97 8.97 -4.90 8.40
CA ARG A 97 8.62 -5.42 9.73
C ARG A 97 9.46 -6.59 10.20
N TYR A 98 9.91 -7.43 9.26
CA TYR A 98 10.52 -8.73 9.58
C TYR A 98 11.98 -8.84 9.13
N LEU A 99 12.55 -7.79 8.55
CA LEU A 99 13.95 -7.74 8.07
C LEU A 99 14.27 -8.86 7.06
N VAL A 100 13.28 -9.24 6.24
CA VAL A 100 13.41 -10.28 5.22
C VAL A 100 13.62 -9.70 3.83
N ASN A 101 14.36 -10.41 2.98
CA ASN A 101 14.50 -10.04 1.57
C ASN A 101 13.21 -10.39 0.81
N GLU A 102 12.69 -9.45 0.02
CA GLU A 102 11.51 -9.65 -0.82
C GLU A 102 11.73 -10.69 -1.94
N LYS A 103 12.99 -11.00 -2.27
CA LYS A 103 13.37 -11.90 -3.38
C LYS A 103 13.57 -13.36 -2.98
N ASP A 104 13.83 -13.66 -1.71
CA ASP A 104 14.40 -14.96 -1.31
C ASP A 104 13.34 -15.98 -0.85
N GLY A 105 12.11 -15.88 -1.34
CA GLY A 105 11.06 -16.87 -1.04
C GLY A 105 10.70 -17.02 0.44
N GLN A 106 11.18 -16.12 1.32
CA GLN A 106 10.90 -16.06 2.75
C GLN A 106 11.57 -17.14 3.63
N ILE A 107 12.67 -17.78 3.17
CA ILE A 107 13.38 -18.80 3.97
C ILE A 107 14.90 -18.60 3.84
N GLY A 108 15.59 -18.37 4.96
CA GLY A 108 17.04 -18.60 5.04
C GLY A 108 18.00 -17.45 4.76
N ALA A 109 17.58 -16.18 4.85
CA ALA A 109 18.54 -15.07 4.75
C ALA A 109 19.41 -15.00 6.03
N GLY A 110 20.71 -15.26 5.91
CA GLY A 110 21.68 -15.13 7.01
C GLY A 110 21.97 -13.68 7.45
N GLN A 111 21.32 -12.68 6.82
CA GLN A 111 21.52 -11.27 7.11
C GLN A 111 20.20 -10.49 7.09
N ALA A 112 20.04 -9.57 8.04
CA ALA A 112 18.89 -8.67 8.13
C ALA A 112 18.79 -7.73 6.92
N ALA A 113 17.60 -7.67 6.32
CA ALA A 113 17.30 -6.87 5.14
C ALA A 113 16.62 -5.55 5.52
N TYR A 114 17.39 -4.50 5.80
CA TYR A 114 16.87 -3.19 6.22
C TYR A 114 16.11 -2.44 5.12
N THR A 115 15.26 -1.48 5.55
CA THR A 115 14.49 -0.58 4.68
C THR A 115 15.26 0.73 4.48
N TYR A 116 15.16 1.31 3.27
CA TYR A 116 15.91 2.49 2.85
C TYR A 116 15.03 3.33 1.92
N ASP A 117 15.46 4.54 1.56
CA ASP A 117 14.68 5.45 0.71
C ASP A 117 14.22 4.84 -0.62
N LYS A 118 15.05 4.00 -1.24
CA LYS A 118 14.66 3.29 -2.48
C LYS A 118 13.43 2.39 -2.30
N HIS A 119 13.24 1.83 -1.09
CA HIS A 119 12.09 0.99 -0.77
C HIS A 119 10.85 1.85 -0.49
N LEU A 120 11.03 2.99 0.20
CA LEU A 120 9.97 3.98 0.38
C LEU A 120 9.49 4.56 -0.95
N ALA A 121 10.42 4.94 -1.84
CA ALA A 121 10.08 5.46 -3.15
C ALA A 121 9.28 4.44 -4.00
N LYS A 122 9.58 3.14 -3.87
CA LYS A 122 8.76 2.08 -4.50
C LYS A 122 7.39 1.96 -3.84
N ALA A 123 7.33 1.97 -2.51
CA ALA A 123 6.07 1.89 -1.78
C ALA A 123 5.12 3.04 -2.13
N ILE A 124 5.63 4.28 -2.20
CA ILE A 124 4.85 5.46 -2.57
C ILE A 124 4.29 5.32 -4.00
N ARG A 125 5.10 4.89 -4.99
CA ARG A 125 4.60 4.67 -6.36
C ARG A 125 3.47 3.64 -6.42
N HIS A 126 3.61 2.54 -5.70
CA HIS A 126 2.58 1.51 -5.66
C HIS A 126 1.32 2.00 -4.95
N LEU A 127 1.46 2.78 -3.87
CA LEU A 127 0.33 3.39 -3.18
C LEU A 127 -0.37 4.41 -4.06
N ASP A 128 0.38 5.29 -4.72
CA ASP A 128 -0.13 6.31 -5.65
C ASP A 128 -1.03 5.68 -6.72
N ARG A 129 -0.53 4.62 -7.34
CA ARG A 129 -1.29 3.85 -8.34
C ARG A 129 -2.59 3.29 -7.79
N LEU A 130 -2.56 2.66 -6.62
CA LEU A 130 -3.77 2.09 -6.00
C LEU A 130 -4.76 3.18 -5.57
N ALA A 131 -4.26 4.29 -5.02
CA ALA A 131 -5.08 5.43 -4.62
C ALA A 131 -5.79 6.02 -5.85
N GLN A 132 -5.07 6.23 -6.95
CA GLN A 132 -5.64 6.71 -8.22
C GLN A 132 -6.73 5.75 -8.73
N TYR A 133 -6.45 4.44 -8.77
CA TYR A 133 -7.41 3.43 -9.22
C TYR A 133 -8.70 3.47 -8.37
N PHE A 134 -8.58 3.41 -7.05
CA PHE A 134 -9.74 3.33 -6.17
C PHE A 134 -10.52 4.65 -6.09
N GLN A 135 -9.83 5.80 -6.14
CA GLN A 135 -10.49 7.10 -6.30
C GLN A 135 -11.32 7.15 -7.57
N ASN A 136 -10.77 6.72 -8.71
CA ASN A 136 -11.49 6.76 -9.98
C ASN A 136 -12.66 5.80 -10.03
N ARG A 137 -12.47 4.58 -9.51
CA ARG A 137 -13.47 3.51 -9.48
C ARG A 137 -14.67 3.86 -8.60
N TYR A 138 -14.42 4.41 -7.41
CA TYR A 138 -15.45 4.62 -6.40
C TYR A 138 -15.78 6.10 -6.15
N LYS A 139 -15.20 7.01 -6.94
CA LYS A 139 -15.34 8.47 -6.79
C LYS A 139 -15.03 8.95 -5.37
N LEU A 140 -14.00 8.36 -4.76
CA LEU A 140 -13.60 8.67 -3.39
C LEU A 140 -12.97 10.05 -3.29
N SER A 141 -13.24 10.74 -2.20
CA SER A 141 -12.43 11.88 -1.76
C SER A 141 -11.38 11.37 -0.78
N LEU A 142 -10.16 11.17 -1.26
CA LEU A 142 -9.02 10.83 -0.43
C LEU A 142 -8.24 12.13 -0.10
N PRO A 143 -7.60 12.23 1.08
CA PRO A 143 -6.87 13.44 1.47
C PRO A 143 -5.57 13.60 0.68
N ILE A 144 -5.27 14.83 0.26
CA ILE A 144 -3.99 15.16 -0.36
C ILE A 144 -2.87 14.91 0.67
N VAL A 145 -1.88 14.12 0.27
CA VAL A 145 -0.71 13.81 1.09
C VAL A 145 0.52 14.42 0.45
N LEU A 146 1.20 15.29 1.21
CA LEU A 146 2.49 15.85 0.84
C LEU A 146 3.60 14.95 1.37
N MET A 147 4.50 14.53 0.49
CA MET A 147 5.58 13.61 0.79
C MET A 147 6.95 14.19 0.41
N ARG A 148 7.94 13.95 1.25
CA ARG A 148 9.37 14.08 0.97
C ARG A 148 9.95 12.71 0.71
N CYS A 149 10.49 12.48 -0.48
CA CYS A 149 11.20 11.25 -0.81
C CYS A 149 12.21 11.51 -1.92
N ALA A 150 13.51 11.38 -1.62
CA ALA A 150 14.58 11.66 -2.59
C ALA A 150 14.54 10.74 -3.83
N GLY A 151 13.91 9.59 -3.73
CA GLY A 151 13.80 8.61 -4.81
C GLY A 151 12.64 8.84 -5.79
N ILE A 152 11.92 9.97 -5.71
CA ILE A 152 10.76 10.30 -6.55
C ILE A 152 10.98 11.66 -7.21
N LYS A 153 10.64 11.79 -8.49
CA LYS A 153 10.77 13.01 -9.27
C LYS A 153 9.50 13.86 -9.24
N GLN A 154 9.63 15.17 -9.41
CA GLN A 154 8.49 16.07 -9.55
C GLN A 154 7.61 15.64 -10.73
N GLY A 155 6.29 15.58 -10.53
CA GLY A 155 5.32 15.16 -11.55
C GLY A 155 5.25 13.65 -11.81
N GLU A 156 5.99 12.82 -11.07
CA GLU A 156 5.94 11.37 -11.22
C GLU A 156 4.68 10.73 -10.60
N LEU A 157 4.12 11.36 -9.59
CA LEU A 157 2.95 10.89 -8.84
C LEU A 157 1.68 11.58 -9.35
N HIS A 158 0.58 10.85 -9.40
CA HIS A 158 -0.71 11.36 -9.89
C HIS A 158 -1.63 11.82 -8.76
N TYR A 159 -1.58 11.13 -7.62
CA TYR A 159 -2.47 11.33 -6.49
C TYR A 159 -1.72 11.90 -5.28
N LEU A 160 -0.62 11.26 -4.89
CA LEU A 160 0.28 11.75 -3.87
C LEU A 160 1.11 12.90 -4.43
N MET A 161 1.44 13.89 -3.61
CA MET A 161 2.18 15.08 -4.07
C MET A 161 3.55 15.16 -3.39
N LEU A 162 4.57 15.51 -4.17
CA LEU A 162 5.88 15.83 -3.61
C LEU A 162 5.89 17.24 -3.04
N ARG A 163 6.56 17.38 -1.90
CA ARG A 163 6.82 18.66 -1.23
C ARG A 163 8.15 19.25 -1.68
#